data_AF-A0A2A7WZB1-F1
#
_entry.id   AF-A0A2A7WZB1-F1
#
_cell.length_a   1.000
_cell.length_b   1.000
_cell.length_c   1.000
_cell.angle_alpha   90.00
_cell.angle_beta   90.00
_cell.angle_gamma   90.00
#
_symmetry.space_group_name_H-M   'P 1'
#
loop_
_entity.id
_entity.type
_entity.pdbx_description
1 polymer ?
#
loop_
_entity_poly.entity_id
_entity_poly.type
_entity_poly.pdbx_seq_one_letter_code
_entity_poly.pdbx_strand_id
1 'polypeptide(L)'
;MINPLKFNTLFIKYEGAFRTSPPMLNLVPLNDGVMKVQLNIDLIPHPQFGKSKARIREWYNSNGQLIQYRYCWEEKRDPPGNICSFENEHNHGVETDPHHTHPVLNDRKPYDNNYNVRSVEDFLDFVSSYILTGKKYRSPILNSTSSSTPHTTPL
;
A
#
# COMPACT_ATOMS: atom_id res chain seq x y z
N MET A 1 -14.77 18.26 1.21
CA MET A 1 -15.52 17.17 0.52
C MET A 1 -14.57 16.37 -0.34
N ILE A 2 -14.61 15.03 -0.30
CA ILE A 2 -13.79 14.17 -1.17
C ILE A 2 -14.09 14.49 -2.64
N ASN A 3 -13.05 14.53 -3.49
CA ASN A 3 -13.21 14.63 -4.94
C ASN A 3 -13.17 13.23 -5.58
N PRO A 4 -14.32 12.63 -5.99
CA PRO A 4 -14.34 11.30 -6.61
C PRO A 4 -13.58 11.27 -7.94
N LEU A 5 -13.44 12.41 -8.62
CA LEU A 5 -12.73 12.50 -9.90
C LEU A 5 -11.26 12.09 -9.77
N LYS A 6 -10.64 12.35 -8.60
CA LYS A 6 -9.27 11.87 -8.29
C LYS A 6 -9.16 10.37 -8.54
N PHE A 7 -10.11 9.57 -8.05
CA PHE A 7 -10.08 8.12 -8.19
C PHE A 7 -10.33 7.67 -9.61
N ASN A 8 -11.22 8.35 -10.35
CA ASN A 8 -11.44 8.06 -11.76
C ASN A 8 -10.17 8.27 -12.60
N THR A 9 -9.45 9.38 -12.37
CA THR A 9 -8.17 9.63 -13.03
C THR A 9 -7.14 8.55 -12.70
N LEU A 10 -7.05 8.13 -11.43
CA LEU A 10 -6.17 7.02 -11.04
C LEU A 10 -6.59 5.71 -11.70
N PHE A 11 -7.89 5.41 -11.81
CA PHE A 11 -8.35 4.18 -12.42
C PHE A 11 -8.00 4.09 -13.90
N ILE A 12 -8.10 5.21 -14.63
CA ILE A 12 -7.66 5.31 -16.02
C ILE A 12 -6.13 5.15 -16.10
N LYS A 13 -5.37 5.87 -15.27
CA LYS A 13 -3.89 5.83 -15.27
C LYS A 13 -3.33 4.42 -15.07
N TYR A 14 -3.96 3.61 -14.21
CA TYR A 14 -3.46 2.29 -13.81
C TYR A 14 -4.28 1.12 -14.36
N GLU A 15 -5.18 1.34 -15.33
CA GLU A 15 -6.09 0.31 -15.83
C GLU A 15 -5.36 -0.95 -16.30
N GLY A 16 -4.17 -0.78 -16.87
CA GLY A 16 -3.34 -1.88 -17.38
C GLY A 16 -2.82 -2.82 -16.30
N ALA A 17 -2.82 -2.44 -15.01
CA ALA A 17 -2.45 -3.31 -13.91
C ALA A 17 -3.65 -4.07 -13.32
N PHE A 18 -4.87 -3.68 -13.67
CA PHE A 18 -6.09 -4.23 -13.09
C PHE A 18 -6.59 -5.41 -13.91
N ARG A 19 -7.07 -6.44 -13.21
CA ARG A 19 -7.73 -7.58 -13.85
C ARG A 19 -9.18 -7.28 -14.20
N THR A 20 -9.82 -6.42 -13.41
CA THR A 20 -11.19 -5.95 -13.61
C THR A 20 -11.18 -4.43 -13.58
N SER A 21 -11.58 -3.80 -14.69
CA SER A 21 -11.61 -2.34 -14.83
C SER A 21 -13.03 -1.85 -15.19
N PRO A 22 -13.50 -0.73 -14.61
CA PRO A 22 -12.88 0.02 -13.51
C PRO A 22 -13.17 -0.62 -12.14
N PRO A 23 -12.32 -0.40 -11.12
CA PRO A 23 -12.62 -0.81 -9.76
C PRO A 23 -13.83 -0.08 -9.18
N MET A 24 -14.60 -0.74 -8.32
CA MET A 24 -15.72 -0.11 -7.64
C MET A 24 -15.25 0.81 -6.52
N LEU A 25 -15.55 2.11 -6.64
CA LEU A 25 -15.33 3.11 -5.60
C LEU A 25 -16.42 3.01 -4.52
N ASN A 26 -16.06 2.53 -3.32
CA ASN A 26 -16.97 2.51 -2.19
C ASN A 26 -16.66 3.68 -1.23
N LEU A 27 -17.66 4.55 -1.01
CA LEU A 27 -17.58 5.67 -0.09
C LEU A 27 -18.47 5.37 1.12
N VAL A 28 -17.86 5.34 2.31
CA VAL A 28 -18.52 4.98 3.56
C VAL A 28 -18.46 6.19 4.49
N PRO A 29 -19.59 6.87 4.73
CA PRO A 29 -19.64 7.92 5.75
C PRO A 29 -19.44 7.29 7.13
N LEU A 30 -18.62 7.94 7.95
CA LEU A 30 -18.39 7.60 9.35
C LEU A 30 -18.90 8.74 10.24
N ASN A 31 -18.81 8.55 11.55
CA ASN A 31 -19.14 9.59 12.53
C ASN A 31 -18.21 10.81 12.38
N ASP A 32 -18.62 11.93 12.98
CA ASP A 32 -17.84 13.17 13.06
C ASP A 32 -17.49 13.81 11.71
N GLY A 33 -18.26 13.50 10.66
CA GLY A 33 -18.06 14.03 9.31
C GLY A 33 -16.85 13.43 8.59
N VAL A 34 -16.30 12.32 9.09
CA VAL A 34 -15.25 11.56 8.41
C VAL A 34 -15.86 10.72 7.30
N MET A 35 -15.21 10.69 6.13
CA MET A 35 -15.59 9.85 5.01
C MET A 35 -14.47 8.87 4.70
N LYS A 36 -14.82 7.58 4.64
CA LYS A 36 -13.88 6.51 4.34
C LYS A 36 -14.03 6.03 2.91
N VAL A 37 -12.94 6.04 2.15
CA VAL A 37 -12.82 5.39 0.85
C VAL A 37 -12.40 3.94 1.08
N GLN A 38 -13.05 3.00 0.40
CA GLN A 38 -12.65 1.59 0.36
C GLN A 38 -12.59 1.09 -1.08
N LEU A 39 -11.46 0.49 -1.46
CA LEU A 39 -11.28 -0.15 -2.75
C LEU A 39 -10.69 -1.54 -2.56
N ASN A 40 -11.22 -2.50 -3.29
CA ASN A 40 -10.61 -3.82 -3.46
C ASN A 40 -10.44 -4.04 -4.96
N ILE A 41 -9.20 -4.01 -5.42
CA ILE A 41 -8.85 -4.06 -6.84
C ILE A 41 -8.18 -5.39 -7.11
N ASP A 42 -8.78 -6.20 -7.97
CA ASP A 42 -8.11 -7.41 -8.48
C ASP A 42 -7.02 -7.01 -9.47
N LEU A 43 -5.80 -7.51 -9.26
CA LEU A 43 -4.64 -7.22 -10.09
C LEU A 43 -4.43 -8.33 -11.12
N ILE A 44 -3.77 -8.00 -12.24
CA ILE A 44 -3.30 -9.00 -13.19
C ILE A 44 -2.41 -10.02 -12.46
N PRO A 45 -2.52 -11.33 -12.76
CA PRO A 45 -1.69 -12.34 -12.11
C PRO A 45 -0.19 -12.04 -12.22
N HIS A 46 0.50 -11.99 -11.08
CA HIS A 46 1.93 -11.76 -11.01
C HIS A 46 2.70 -13.09 -11.07
N PRO A 47 3.85 -13.19 -11.78
CA PRO A 47 4.59 -14.46 -11.90
C PRO A 47 5.00 -15.12 -10.58
N GLN A 48 5.24 -14.32 -9.53
CA GLN A 48 5.64 -14.84 -8.20
C GLN A 48 4.46 -15.22 -7.30
N PHE A 49 3.33 -14.52 -7.40
CA PHE A 49 2.23 -14.62 -6.42
C PHE A 49 0.92 -15.12 -7.03
N GLY A 50 0.87 -15.30 -8.35
CA GLY A 50 -0.37 -15.60 -9.06
C GLY A 50 -1.41 -14.50 -8.86
N LYS A 51 -2.63 -14.90 -8.48
CA LYS A 51 -3.74 -13.97 -8.26
C LYS A 51 -3.49 -13.14 -7.01
N SER A 52 -3.51 -11.82 -7.15
CA SER A 52 -3.35 -10.88 -6.04
C SER A 52 -4.34 -9.72 -6.14
N LYS A 53 -4.44 -8.92 -5.08
CA LYS A 53 -5.33 -7.76 -4.99
C LYS A 53 -4.66 -6.60 -4.28
N ALA A 54 -5.06 -5.38 -4.65
CA ALA A 54 -4.78 -4.16 -3.91
C ALA A 54 -6.00 -3.81 -3.04
N ARG A 55 -5.82 -3.74 -1.72
CA ARG A 55 -6.84 -3.33 -0.75
C ARG A 55 -6.46 -1.96 -0.21
N ILE A 56 -7.23 -0.95 -0.59
CA ILE A 56 -6.95 0.46 -0.29
C ILE A 56 -8.05 0.99 0.62
N ARG A 57 -7.65 1.73 1.64
CA ARG A 57 -8.53 2.49 2.51
C ARG A 57 -7.92 3.87 2.76
N GLU A 58 -8.75 4.89 2.69
CA GLU A 58 -8.36 6.25 3.05
C GLU A 58 -9.48 6.90 3.84
N TRP A 59 -9.15 7.72 4.83
CA TRP A 59 -10.08 8.46 5.65
C TRP A 59 -9.84 9.94 5.44
N TYR A 60 -10.92 10.65 5.15
CA TYR A 60 -10.89 12.07 4.89
C TYR A 60 -11.77 12.79 5.91
N ASN A 61 -11.28 13.89 6.47
CA ASN A 61 -12.09 14.76 7.32
C ASN A 61 -13.12 15.55 6.48
N SER A 62 -13.97 16.34 7.14
CA SER A 62 -15.00 17.17 6.50
C SER A 62 -14.43 18.16 5.47
N ASN A 63 -13.22 18.66 5.71
CA ASN A 63 -12.49 19.54 4.80
C ASN A 63 -11.97 18.80 3.54
N GLY A 64 -12.06 17.47 3.50
CA GLY A 64 -11.52 16.66 2.42
C GLY A 64 -10.01 16.42 2.52
N GLN A 65 -9.41 16.60 3.70
CA GLN A 65 -8.00 16.31 3.94
C GLN A 65 -7.85 14.85 4.34
N LEU A 66 -6.86 14.15 3.76
CA LEU A 66 -6.50 12.79 4.12
C LEU A 66 -5.90 12.77 5.53
N ILE A 67 -6.52 12.02 6.44
CA ILE A 67 -6.09 11.93 7.85
C ILE A 67 -5.54 10.54 8.21
N GLN A 68 -6.04 9.49 7.57
CA GLN A 68 -5.54 8.13 7.74
C GLN A 68 -5.58 7.38 6.41
N TYR A 69 -4.73 6.38 6.28
CA TYR A 69 -4.71 5.49 5.14
C TYR A 69 -4.17 4.10 5.49
N ARG A 70 -4.54 3.15 4.63
CA ARG A 70 -4.00 1.80 4.62
C ARG A 70 -4.04 1.25 3.21
N TYR A 71 -2.88 0.85 2.72
CA TYR A 71 -2.72 0.26 1.42
C TYR A 71 -2.08 -1.12 1.58
N CYS A 72 -2.73 -2.18 1.11
CA CYS A 72 -2.21 -3.53 1.18
C CYS A 72 -2.16 -4.16 -0.20
N TRP A 73 -1.04 -4.79 -0.53
CA TRP A 73 -0.95 -5.75 -1.62
C TRP A 73 -1.01 -7.16 -1.02
N GLU A 74 -1.99 -7.95 -1.45
CA GLU A 74 -2.29 -9.25 -0.83
C GLU A 74 -2.45 -10.36 -1.88
N GLU A 75 -1.99 -11.55 -1.56
CA GLU A 75 -2.32 -12.78 -2.29
C GLU A 75 -3.83 -13.06 -2.17
N LYS A 76 -4.47 -13.45 -3.27
CA LYS A 76 -5.90 -13.81 -3.29
C LYS A 76 -6.09 -15.29 -2.97
N ARG A 77 -5.82 -15.65 -1.71
CA ARG A 77 -6.01 -16.98 -1.10
C ARG A 77 -6.74 -16.86 0.25
N ASP A 78 -7.10 -17.98 0.87
CA ASP A 78 -7.78 -18.01 2.17
C ASP A 78 -6.93 -18.80 3.20
N PRO A 79 -6.44 -18.17 4.29
CA PRO A 79 -6.53 -16.74 4.61
C PRO A 79 -5.67 -15.87 3.67
N PRO A 80 -6.01 -14.58 3.44
CA PRO A 80 -5.24 -13.70 2.56
C PRO A 80 -3.79 -13.57 3.00
N GLY A 81 -2.86 -13.79 2.05
CA GLY A 81 -1.43 -13.63 2.30
C GLY A 81 -1.00 -12.18 2.16
N ASN A 82 -0.29 -11.63 3.15
CA ASN A 82 0.27 -10.27 3.07
C ASN A 82 1.49 -10.25 2.16
N ILE A 83 1.53 -9.44 1.11
CA ILE A 83 2.75 -9.24 0.32
C ILE A 83 3.49 -8.03 0.87
N CYS A 84 2.81 -6.88 0.91
CA CYS A 84 3.29 -5.69 1.60
C CYS A 84 2.10 -4.81 2.00
N SER A 85 2.31 -3.92 2.96
CA SER A 85 1.35 -2.85 3.24
C SER A 85 2.04 -1.56 3.65
N PHE A 86 1.31 -0.45 3.57
CA PHE A 86 1.73 0.90 3.97
C PHE A 86 0.53 1.54 4.68
N GLU A 87 0.69 2.00 5.91
CA GLU A 87 -0.43 2.50 6.69
C GLU A 87 0.00 3.50 7.77
N ASN A 88 -0.94 4.35 8.16
CA ASN A 88 -0.94 5.09 9.42
C ASN A 88 -2.31 4.93 10.15
N GLU A 89 -3.13 3.94 9.74
CA GLU A 89 -4.45 3.64 10.32
C GLU A 89 -4.35 3.34 11.83
N HIS A 90 -3.24 2.73 12.25
CA HIS A 90 -3.03 2.31 13.64
C HIS A 90 -2.37 3.39 14.51
N ASN A 91 -2.60 4.67 14.20
CA ASN A 91 -2.07 5.78 14.96
C ASN A 91 -2.40 5.61 16.46
N HIS A 92 -1.39 5.31 17.28
CA HIS A 92 -1.44 5.04 18.72
C HIS A 92 -1.64 6.32 19.56
N GLY A 93 -2.23 7.36 18.98
CA GLY A 93 -2.45 8.65 19.63
C GLY A 93 -1.22 9.56 19.60
N VAL A 94 -0.29 9.32 18.67
CA VAL A 94 0.91 10.15 18.48
C VAL A 94 0.78 10.88 17.14
N GLU A 95 0.88 12.20 17.13
CA GLU A 95 0.71 12.99 15.89
C GLU A 95 1.73 12.60 14.80
N THR A 96 2.88 12.06 15.22
CA THR A 96 3.96 11.54 14.37
C THR A 96 3.97 10.02 14.24
N ASP A 97 2.92 9.31 14.67
CA ASP A 97 2.91 7.84 14.68
C ASP A 97 3.24 7.31 13.27
N PRO A 98 4.13 6.32 13.17
CA PRO A 98 4.88 6.10 11.96
C PRO A 98 3.97 5.72 10.79
N HIS A 99 4.30 6.27 9.63
CA HIS A 99 3.96 5.65 8.36
C HIS A 99 4.72 4.32 8.32
N HIS A 100 4.10 3.22 8.69
CA HIS A 100 4.80 1.95 8.73
C HIS A 100 4.44 1.06 7.56
N THR A 101 5.43 0.32 7.09
CA THR A 101 5.27 -0.75 6.12
C THR A 101 5.36 -2.09 6.81
N HIS A 102 4.57 -3.07 6.36
CA HIS A 102 4.78 -4.48 6.70
C HIS A 102 5.37 -5.19 5.47
N PRO A 103 6.70 -5.26 5.34
CA PRO A 103 7.29 -5.63 4.07
C PRO A 103 7.54 -7.14 3.96
N VAL A 104 7.45 -7.87 5.08
CA VAL A 104 7.69 -9.31 5.12
C VAL A 104 6.49 -10.07 4.57
N LEU A 105 6.77 -10.97 3.64
CA LEU A 105 5.77 -11.84 3.04
C LEU A 105 5.10 -12.68 4.13
N ASN A 106 3.78 -12.60 4.20
CA ASN A 106 2.93 -13.35 5.11
C ASN A 106 3.22 -13.14 6.61
N ASP A 107 4.01 -12.11 6.96
CA ASP A 107 4.24 -11.72 8.35
C ASP A 107 4.01 -10.21 8.52
N ARG A 108 3.05 -9.86 9.37
CA ARG A 108 2.68 -8.49 9.70
C ARG A 108 3.33 -8.00 11.00
N LYS A 109 4.10 -8.84 11.71
CA LYS A 109 4.77 -8.40 12.95
C LYS A 109 5.91 -7.42 12.67
N PRO A 110 6.78 -7.65 11.66
CA PRO A 110 7.82 -6.70 11.33
C PRO A 110 7.20 -5.46 10.71
N TYR A 111 7.59 -4.30 11.22
CA TYR A 111 7.23 -3.01 10.65
C TYR A 111 8.48 -2.14 10.51
N ASP A 112 8.49 -1.27 9.50
CA ASP A 112 9.56 -0.31 9.24
C ASP A 112 8.94 1.02 8.81
N ASN A 113 9.66 2.12 8.99
CA ASN A 113 9.19 3.44 8.63
C ASN A 113 9.30 3.63 7.12
N ASN A 114 8.19 3.96 6.47
CA ASN A 114 8.12 4.26 5.05
C ASN A 114 7.55 5.66 4.82
N TYR A 115 8.41 6.57 4.37
CA TYR A 115 8.02 7.94 4.08
C TYR A 115 7.61 8.18 2.61
N ASN A 116 7.75 7.17 1.75
CA ASN A 116 7.60 7.28 0.29
C ASN A 116 6.20 6.94 -0.23
N VAL A 117 5.40 6.17 0.53
CA VAL A 117 4.04 5.77 0.11
C VAL A 117 3.01 6.35 1.06
N ARG A 118 2.37 7.46 0.63
CA ARG A 118 1.43 8.24 1.47
C ARG A 118 0.10 8.55 0.79
N SER A 119 -0.06 8.15 -0.46
CA SER A 119 -1.29 8.33 -1.23
C SER A 119 -1.65 7.05 -1.99
N VAL A 120 -2.91 6.94 -2.42
CA VAL A 120 -3.31 5.88 -3.37
C VAL A 120 -2.44 5.91 -4.63
N GLU A 121 -2.05 7.10 -5.10
CA GLU A 121 -1.23 7.23 -6.31
C GLU A 121 0.15 6.60 -6.11
N ASP A 122 0.86 6.96 -5.04
CA ASP A 122 2.18 6.38 -4.72
C ASP A 122 2.10 4.85 -4.60
N PHE A 123 1.03 4.37 -3.96
CA PHE A 123 0.82 2.94 -3.78
C PHE A 123 0.52 2.22 -5.11
N LEU A 124 -0.30 2.82 -5.98
CA LEU A 124 -0.60 2.26 -7.30
C LEU A 124 0.61 2.33 -8.22
N ASP A 125 1.42 3.39 -8.18
CA ASP A 125 2.72 3.45 -8.88
C ASP A 125 3.63 2.31 -8.41
N PHE A 126 3.77 2.16 -7.09
CA PHE A 126 4.56 1.09 -6.50
C PHE A 126 4.10 -0.29 -6.99
N VAL A 127 2.84 -0.66 -6.76
CA VAL A 127 2.32 -2.00 -7.09
C VAL A 127 2.33 -2.23 -8.61
N SER A 128 1.87 -1.26 -9.39
CA SER A 128 1.78 -1.39 -10.86
C SER A 128 3.16 -1.64 -11.47
N SER A 129 4.23 -1.06 -10.92
CA SER A 129 5.59 -1.34 -11.38
C SER A 129 5.95 -2.82 -11.28
N TYR A 130 5.52 -3.53 -10.24
CA TYR A 130 5.74 -4.98 -10.09
C TYR A 130 4.79 -5.78 -10.98
N ILE A 131 3.52 -5.40 -11.04
CA ILE A 131 2.50 -6.11 -11.84
C ILE A 131 2.83 -6.06 -13.33
N LEU A 132 3.15 -4.88 -13.86
CA LEU A 132 3.37 -4.69 -15.30
C LEU A 132 4.72 -5.24 -15.78
N THR A 133 5.75 -5.21 -14.93
CA THR A 133 7.09 -5.72 -15.31
C THR A 133 7.31 -7.18 -14.94
N GLY A 134 6.46 -7.76 -14.09
CA GLY A 134 6.67 -9.09 -13.52
C GLY A 134 7.91 -9.17 -12.60
N LYS A 135 8.46 -8.03 -12.15
CA LYS A 135 9.63 -7.98 -11.29
C LYS A 135 9.34 -8.72 -9.99
N LYS A 136 10.26 -9.59 -9.56
CA LYS A 136 10.13 -10.26 -8.25
C LYS A 136 10.13 -9.23 -7.13
N TYR A 137 9.12 -9.28 -6.28
CA TYR A 137 9.08 -8.49 -5.06
C TYR A 137 9.97 -9.16 -4.01
N ARG A 138 10.85 -8.36 -3.42
CA ARG A 138 11.67 -8.71 -2.27
C ARG A 138 11.47 -7.65 -1.21
N SER A 139 11.13 -8.07 -0.01
CA SER A 139 11.06 -7.19 1.17
C SER A 139 12.39 -6.46 1.34
N PRO A 140 12.41 -5.11 1.46
CA PRO A 140 13.63 -4.36 1.76
C PRO A 140 14.32 -4.80 3.06
N ILE A 141 13.56 -5.29 4.05
CA ILE A 141 14.10 -5.72 5.36
C ILE A 141 14.91 -7.02 5.26
N LEU A 142 14.70 -7.85 4.23
CA LEU A 142 15.45 -9.11 4.07
C LEU A 142 16.79 -8.95 3.31
N ASN A 143 17.13 -7.73 2.87
CA ASN A 143 18.37 -7.43 2.18
C ASN A 143 19.31 -6.52 3.00
N SER A 144 19.19 -6.49 4.34
CA SER A 144 20.25 -5.94 5.20
C SER A 144 21.39 -6.96 5.36
N THR A 145 21.98 -7.44 4.26
CA THR A 145 23.28 -8.11 4.31
C THR A 145 24.35 -7.20 3.73
N SER A 146 25.23 -6.79 4.64
CA SER A 146 26.59 -6.29 4.42
C SER A 146 26.78 -4.94 3.72
N SER A 147 26.63 -3.85 4.47
CA SER A 147 27.62 -2.76 4.45
C SER A 147 28.38 -2.76 5.79
N SER A 148 29.08 -3.86 6.08
CA SER A 148 30.18 -3.82 7.05
C SER A 148 31.36 -3.18 6.32
N THR A 149 31.57 -1.90 6.56
CA THR A 149 32.84 -1.22 6.31
C THR A 149 33.97 -2.08 6.90
N PRO A 150 35.05 -2.40 6.16
CA PRO A 150 36.22 -2.97 6.79
C PRO A 150 36.78 -1.93 7.75
N HIS A 151 36.87 -2.30 9.03
CA HIS A 151 37.68 -1.57 9.99
C HIS A 151 39.14 -1.74 9.56
N THR A 152 39.69 -0.72 8.91
CA THR A 152 41.13 -0.60 8.70
C THR A 152 41.75 -0.31 10.06
N THR A 153 42.42 -1.28 10.65
CA THR A 153 43.32 -1.06 11.79
C THR A 153 44.53 -0.27 11.28
N PRO A 154 44.87 0.88 11.86
CA PRO A 154 46.14 1.52 11.56
C PRO A 154 47.28 0.71 12.21
N LEU A 155 48.35 0.50 11.45
CA LEU A 155 49.67 0.10 11.93
C LEU A 155 50.31 1.21 12.77
#